data_AF-A0A317K5I2-F1
#
_entry.id   AF-A0A317K5I2-F1
#
_cell.length_a   1.000
_cell.length_b   1.000
_cell.length_c   1.000
_cell.angle_alpha   90.00
_cell.angle_beta   90.00
_cell.angle_gamma   90.00
#
_symmetry.space_group_name_H-M   'P 1'
#
loop_
_entity.id
_entity.type
_entity.pdbx_description
1 polymer ?
#
loop_
_entity_poly.entity_id
_entity_poly.type
_entity_poly.pdbx_seq_one_letter_code
_entity_poly.pdbx_strand_id
1 'polypeptide(L)'
;LIALPAPAWVAVAGLLVVGFAAAPVFPLLTLTTAERVGGAHADRTIGLQIGAAGLGGALVPAGIGLLVGRTSVERLGPALVVLAVALIALHAAGARGRAPVAG
;
A
#
# COMPACT_ATOMS: atom_id res chain seq x y z
N LEU A 1 5.88 -4.32 14.64
CA LEU A 1 5.56 -5.62 15.26
C LEU A 1 6.25 -6.77 14.53
N ILE A 2 5.89 -7.06 13.27
CA ILE A 2 6.51 -8.14 12.47
C ILE A 2 8.01 -7.99 12.18
N ALA A 3 8.56 -6.78 12.26
CA ALA A 3 9.99 -6.52 12.05
C ALA A 3 10.86 -6.61 13.32
N LEU A 4 10.25 -6.87 14.48
CA LEU A 4 10.98 -6.94 15.74
C LEU A 4 11.50 -8.37 15.98
N PRO A 5 12.67 -8.53 16.62
CA PRO A 5 13.14 -9.83 17.09
C PRO A 5 12.31 -10.27 18.31
N ALA A 6 11.11 -10.79 18.06
CA ALA A 6 10.11 -11.12 19.05
C ALA A 6 9.49 -12.50 18.79
N PRO A 7 8.77 -13.10 19.77
CA PRO A 7 8.09 -14.38 19.58
C PRO A 7 7.09 -14.35 18.41
N ALA A 8 6.85 -15.49 17.78
CA ALA A 8 6.04 -15.61 16.56
C ALA A 8 4.64 -14.98 16.66
N TRP A 9 3.99 -15.04 17.81
CA TRP A 9 2.66 -14.44 18.00
C TRP A 9 2.67 -12.91 17.84
N VAL A 10 3.78 -12.23 18.16
CA VAL A 10 3.94 -10.78 17.96
C VAL A 10 4.01 -10.44 16.48
N ALA A 11 4.68 -11.30 15.69
CA ALA A 11 4.73 -11.15 14.24
C ALA A 11 3.36 -11.34 13.60
N VAL A 12 2.60 -12.34 14.05
CA VAL A 12 1.22 -12.59 13.62
C VAL A 12 0.31 -11.40 13.97
N ALA A 13 0.37 -10.89 15.21
CA ALA A 13 -0.37 -9.70 15.60
C ALA A 13 -0.01 -8.50 14.72
N GLY A 14 1.28 -8.33 14.39
CA GLY A 14 1.74 -7.32 13.46
C GLY A 14 1.13 -7.45 12.06
N LEU A 15 1.07 -8.67 11.53
CA LEU A 15 0.46 -8.93 10.24
C LEU A 15 -1.04 -8.63 10.24
N LEU A 16 -1.75 -9.00 11.31
CA LEU A 16 -3.16 -8.67 11.49
C LEU A 16 -3.38 -7.16 11.50
N VAL A 17 -2.59 -6.41 12.27
CA VAL A 17 -2.68 -4.94 12.33
C VAL A 17 -2.44 -4.32 10.95
N VAL A 18 -1.43 -4.79 10.21
CA VAL A 18 -1.16 -4.32 8.85
C VAL A 18 -2.33 -4.62 7.91
N GLY A 19 -2.88 -5.83 7.97
CA GLY A 19 -4.03 -6.24 7.16
C GLY A 19 -5.27 -5.39 7.43
N PHE A 20 -5.64 -5.20 8.71
CA PHE A 20 -6.76 -4.35 9.10
C PHE A 20 -6.56 -2.89 8.72
N ALA A 21 -5.34 -2.35 8.90
CA ALA A 21 -5.03 -0.97 8.50
C ALA A 21 -5.09 -0.77 6.98
N ALA A 22 -4.71 -1.78 6.20
CA ALA A 22 -4.72 -1.73 4.74
C ALA A 22 -6.11 -1.97 4.13
N ALA A 23 -6.99 -2.73 4.80
CA ALA A 23 -8.30 -3.13 4.29
C ALA A 23 -9.17 -1.96 3.75
N PRO A 24 -9.31 -0.81 4.45
CA PRO A 24 -10.14 0.28 3.95
C PRO A 24 -9.46 1.13 2.87
N VAL A 25 -8.16 0.98 2.62
CA VAL A 25 -7.39 1.89 1.74
C VAL A 25 -7.95 1.88 0.32
N PHE A 26 -8.18 0.70 -0.26
CA PHE A 26 -8.69 0.58 -1.62
C PHE A 26 -10.10 1.20 -1.79
N PRO A 27 -11.14 0.83 -1.01
CA PRO A 27 -12.46 1.44 -1.16
C PRO A 27 -12.48 2.94 -0.87
N LEU A 28 -11.70 3.44 0.10
CA LEU A 28 -11.60 4.88 0.37
C LEU A 28 -10.95 5.64 -0.79
N LEU A 29 -9.93 5.07 -1.44
CA LEU A 29 -9.34 5.66 -2.64
C LEU A 29 -10.33 5.70 -3.80
N THR A 30 -11.10 4.63 -4.02
CA THR A 30 -12.15 4.60 -5.05
C THR A 30 -13.21 5.68 -4.81
N LEU A 31 -13.70 5.81 -3.57
CA LEU A 31 -14.69 6.83 -3.19
C LEU A 31 -14.17 8.24 -3.46
N THR A 32 -12.96 8.55 -2.99
CA THR A 32 -12.38 9.89 -3.17
C THR A 32 -11.94 10.17 -4.60
N THR A 33 -11.70 9.17 -5.45
CA THR A 33 -11.45 9.38 -6.88
C THR A 33 -12.65 10.02 -7.55
N ALA A 34 -13.87 9.50 -7.29
CA ALA A 34 -15.09 10.05 -7.87
C ALA A 34 -15.29 11.53 -7.50
N GLU A 35 -14.98 11.90 -6.25
CA GLU A 35 -15.01 13.29 -5.78
C GLU A 35 -13.97 14.18 -6.47
N ARG A 36 -12.80 13.64 -6.83
CA ARG A 36 -11.67 14.41 -7.40
C ARG A 36 -11.77 14.65 -8.90
N VAL A 37 -12.29 13.71 -9.67
CA VAL A 37 -12.30 13.79 -11.15
C VAL A 37 -13.70 14.02 -11.74
N GLY A 38 -14.73 14.00 -10.88
CA GLY A 38 -16.12 14.07 -11.28
C GLY A 38 -16.64 12.76 -11.89
N GLY A 39 -17.95 12.52 -11.78
CA GLY A 39 -18.57 11.26 -12.19
C GLY A 39 -18.28 10.86 -13.66
N ALA A 40 -18.20 11.83 -14.56
CA ALA A 40 -17.96 11.57 -15.99
C ALA A 40 -16.58 10.93 -16.30
N HIS A 41 -15.59 11.12 -15.42
CA HIS A 41 -14.24 10.56 -15.59
C HIS A 41 -13.91 9.45 -14.59
N ALA A 42 -14.76 9.27 -13.56
CA ALA A 42 -14.50 8.36 -12.44
C ALA A 42 -14.25 6.92 -12.90
N ASP A 43 -15.12 6.36 -13.74
CA ASP A 43 -15.02 4.96 -14.17
C ASP A 43 -13.71 4.66 -14.91
N ARG A 44 -13.29 5.54 -15.83
CA ARG A 44 -12.02 5.39 -16.56
C ARG A 44 -10.83 5.47 -15.61
N THR A 45 -10.84 6.43 -14.68
CA THR A 45 -9.76 6.60 -13.71
C THR A 45 -9.68 5.44 -12.73
N ILE A 46 -10.83 4.96 -12.23
CA ILE A 46 -10.91 3.79 -11.34
C ILE A 46 -10.40 2.55 -12.10
N GLY A 47 -10.81 2.33 -13.34
CA GLY A 47 -10.31 1.21 -14.16
C GLY A 47 -8.78 1.18 -14.25
N LEU A 48 -8.15 2.34 -14.49
CA LEU A 48 -6.69 2.45 -14.48
C LEU A 48 -6.08 2.21 -13.09
N GLN A 49 -6.70 2.75 -12.03
CA GLN A 49 -6.26 2.52 -10.65
C GLN A 49 -6.31 1.04 -10.28
N ILE A 50 -7.36 0.32 -10.66
CA ILE A 50 -7.50 -1.11 -10.43
C ILE A 50 -6.45 -1.89 -11.22
N GLY A 51 -6.22 -1.55 -12.49
CA GLY A 51 -5.17 -2.19 -13.29
C GLY A 51 -3.77 -2.01 -12.69
N ALA A 52 -3.43 -0.78 -12.29
CA ALA A 52 -2.17 -0.49 -11.60
C ALA A 52 -2.07 -1.20 -10.24
N ALA A 53 -3.16 -1.24 -9.47
CA ALA A 53 -3.22 -1.96 -8.20
C ALA A 53 -3.03 -3.47 -8.40
N GLY A 54 -3.62 -4.06 -9.44
CA GLY A 54 -3.43 -5.46 -9.81
C GLY A 54 -1.98 -5.78 -10.17
N LEU A 55 -1.32 -4.92 -10.95
CA LEU A 55 0.12 -5.05 -11.23
C LEU A 55 0.95 -5.00 -9.94
N GLY A 56 0.69 -4.05 -9.05
CA GLY A 56 1.32 -3.98 -7.74
C GLY A 56 1.05 -5.23 -6.89
N GLY A 57 -0.18 -5.72 -6.90
CA GLY A 57 -0.64 -6.91 -6.19
C GLY A 57 0.00 -8.21 -6.70
N ALA A 58 0.49 -8.24 -7.94
CA ALA A 58 1.29 -9.35 -8.45
C ALA A 58 2.78 -9.16 -8.15
N LEU A 59 3.34 -8.00 -8.48
CA LEU A 59 4.78 -7.75 -8.44
C LEU A 59 5.33 -7.69 -7.01
N VAL A 60 4.62 -7.05 -6.08
CA VAL A 60 5.10 -6.90 -4.70
C VAL A 60 5.15 -8.25 -3.97
N PRO A 61 4.08 -9.07 -3.93
CA PRO A 61 4.14 -10.39 -3.32
C PRO A 61 5.14 -11.33 -4.01
N ALA A 62 5.24 -11.28 -5.34
CA ALA A 62 6.24 -12.06 -6.07
C ALA A 62 7.68 -11.68 -5.67
N GLY A 63 7.97 -10.38 -5.59
CA GLY A 63 9.27 -9.87 -5.15
C GLY A 63 9.60 -10.27 -3.70
N ILE A 64 8.63 -10.17 -2.79
CA ILE A 64 8.78 -10.62 -1.40
C ILE A 64 8.99 -12.14 -1.35
N GLY A 65 8.23 -12.92 -2.13
CA GLY A 65 8.37 -14.37 -2.20
C GLY A 65 9.76 -14.81 -2.68
N LEU A 66 10.29 -14.16 -3.73
CA LEU A 66 11.66 -14.40 -4.20
C LEU A 66 12.71 -14.00 -3.16
N LEU A 67 12.51 -12.89 -2.45
CA LEU A 67 13.40 -12.44 -1.38
C LEU A 67 13.45 -13.47 -0.26
N VAL A 68 12.29 -13.86 0.27
CA VAL A 68 12.19 -14.83 1.37
C VAL A 68 12.72 -16.19 0.94
N GLY A 69 12.36 -16.67 -0.25
CA GLY A 69 12.79 -17.98 -0.76
C GLY A 69 14.29 -18.12 -0.97
N ARG A 70 15.02 -17.01 -1.20
CA ARG A 70 16.49 -17.01 -1.32
C ARG A 70 17.22 -16.67 -0.03
N THR A 71 16.50 -16.25 1.01
CA THR A 71 17.11 -15.69 2.21
C THR A 71 16.47 -16.30 3.47
N SER A 72 15.52 -15.63 4.09
CA SER A 72 14.76 -16.12 5.25
C SER A 72 13.45 -15.34 5.37
N VAL A 73 12.45 -15.95 6.01
CA VAL A 73 11.16 -15.32 6.33
C VAL A 73 11.32 -14.10 7.24
N GLU A 74 12.39 -14.02 8.02
CA GLU A 74 12.69 -12.87 8.89
C GLU A 74 12.83 -11.55 8.10
N ARG A 75 13.19 -11.63 6.81
CA ARG A 75 13.27 -10.46 5.92
C ARG A 75 11.90 -9.84 5.58
N LEU A 76 10.81 -10.56 5.82
CA LEU A 76 9.45 -10.08 5.55
C LEU A 76 9.15 -8.79 6.32
N GLY A 77 9.52 -8.75 7.61
CA GLY A 77 9.29 -7.58 8.46
C GLY A 77 9.96 -6.30 7.91
N PRO A 78 11.29 -6.30 7.73
CA PRO A 78 12.00 -5.19 7.09
C PRO A 78 11.48 -4.83 5.70
N ALA A 79 11.13 -5.81 4.86
CA ALA A 79 10.57 -5.55 3.53
C ALA A 79 9.24 -4.78 3.60
N LEU A 80 8.34 -5.14 4.52
CA LEU A 80 7.09 -4.41 4.75
C LEU A 80 7.33 -2.99 5.27
N VAL A 81 8.37 -2.78 6.11
CA VAL A 81 8.76 -1.43 6.56
C VAL A 81 9.26 -0.58 5.39
N VAL A 82 10.12 -1.13 4.53
CA VAL A 82 10.61 -0.43 3.33
C VAL A 82 9.44 -0.05 2.42
N LEU A 83 8.50 -0.97 2.18
CA LEU A 83 7.31 -0.68 1.39
C LEU A 83 6.43 0.40 2.02
N ALA A 84 6.23 0.37 3.35
CA ALA A 84 5.48 1.40 4.06
C ALA A 84 6.14 2.78 3.92
N VAL A 85 7.46 2.87 4.10
CA VAL A 85 8.22 4.11 3.91
C VAL A 85 8.11 4.61 2.47
N ALA A 86 8.24 3.72 1.48
CA ALA A 86 8.08 4.06 0.07
C ALA A 86 6.67 4.60 -0.24
N LEU A 87 5.62 3.98 0.30
CA LEU A 87 4.24 4.44 0.18
C LEU A 87 4.05 5.82 0.80
N ILE A 88 4.58 6.05 2.01
CA ILE A 88 4.53 7.37 2.68
C ILE A 88 5.25 8.43 1.84
N ALA A 89 6.43 8.12 1.32
CA ALA A 89 7.20 9.03 0.49
C ALA A 89 6.47 9.40 -0.80
N LEU A 90 5.87 8.41 -1.47
CA LEU A 90 5.07 8.61 -2.69
C LEU A 90 3.81 9.44 -2.40
N HIS A 91 3.12 9.15 -1.30
CA HIS A 91 1.96 9.92 -0.87
C HIS A 91 2.33 11.38 -0.58
N ALA A 92 3.40 11.61 0.18
CA ALA A 92 3.90 12.95 0.48
C ALA A 92 4.33 13.70 -0.78
N ALA A 93 4.96 13.02 -1.75
CA ALA A 93 5.32 13.61 -3.04
C ALA A 93 4.08 14.03 -3.84
N GLY A 94 3.05 13.17 -3.88
CA GLY A 94 1.78 13.46 -4.55
C GLY A 94 0.94 14.54 -3.85
N ALA A 95 1.11 14.72 -2.54
CA ALA A 95 0.44 15.76 -1.77
C ALA A 95 1.10 17.14 -2.00
N ARG A 96 2.43 17.20 -2.12
CA ARG A 96 3.18 18.45 -2.37
C ARG A 96 2.81 19.16 -3.68
N GLY A 97 2.34 18.42 -4.69
CA GLY A 97 1.92 18.98 -5.98
C GLY A 97 0.54 19.65 -5.98
N ARG A 98 -0.23 19.52 -4.88
CA ARG A 98 -1.55 20.16 -4.73
C ARG A 98 -1.37 21.49 -4.00
N ALA A 99 -1.04 22.56 -4.73
CA ALA A 99 -1.08 23.91 -4.16
C ALA A 99 -2.51 24.22 -3.65
N PRO A 100 -2.69 25.00 -2.57
CA PRO A 100 -4.00 25.37 -2.08
C PRO A 100 -4.73 26.14 -3.18
N VAL A 101 -5.92 25.68 -3.58
CA VAL A 101 -6.84 26.53 -4.34
C VAL A 101 -7.25 27.63 -3.37
N ALA A 102 -6.66 28.82 -3.53
CA ALA A 102 -7.11 30.01 -2.83
C ALA A 102 -8.59 30.21 -3.17
N GLY A 103 -9.44 30.11 -2.14
CA GLY A 103 -10.83 30.52 -2.21
C GLY A 103 -10.97 32.03 -2.28
#